data_AF-Q3UV28-F1
#
_entry.id   AF-Q3UV28-F1
#
_cell.length_a   1.000
_cell.length_b   1.000
_cell.length_c   1.000
_cell.angle_alpha   90.00
_cell.angle_beta   90.00
_cell.angle_gamma   90.00
#
_symmetry.space_group_name_H-M   'P 1'
#
loop_
_entity.id
_entity.type
_entity.pdbx_description
1 polymer ?
#
loop_
_entity_poly.entity_id
_entity_poly.type
_entity_poly.pdbx_seq_one_letter_code
_entity_poly.pdbx_strand_id
1 'polypeptide(L)'
;DLAVEISHTAKQVFLSTRRGAWILNRVGKHGYPIDLLLSSRIMYYLSRICGPSLKNNYMEKQMNQRFDHEMFGLKPKHRALSQHPTVNDDLPNRIIAGLVKVKGNVKEFTETAAVFEDGSREDGIDVVIFATGYSFAFPFLEDSVKVVKNKVSLYKKVFPPNLEKPTLAIIGLIQPLGAIMPISELQGRWATQVFKGLKKLPSQSEMMAEINKAREEMAKRYVDSQRHTIQGDYIDTMEEIADLVGVRPNILPLVFTDPRLALRLLLGPCTPVQYRLQGPGKWAGARKTILTTEDRVRKPLMTRVVERDSSGGSLVTVRVLMLAVAFFAVILAYF
;
A
#
# COMPACT_ATOMS: atom_id res chain seq x y z
N ASP A 1 7.47 14.95 -4.94
CA ASP A 1 8.92 14.77 -5.21
C ASP A 1 9.45 15.88 -6.08
N LEU A 2 9.10 15.96 -7.38
CA LEU A 2 9.57 17.04 -8.26
C LEU A 2 9.40 18.45 -7.68
N ALA A 3 8.21 18.80 -7.18
CA ALA A 3 7.97 20.11 -6.57
C ALA A 3 8.89 20.39 -5.36
N VAL A 4 9.18 19.37 -4.54
CA VAL A 4 10.07 19.48 -3.38
C VAL A 4 11.52 19.65 -3.85
N GLU A 5 11.96 18.82 -4.79
CA GLU A 5 13.34 18.85 -5.30
C GLU A 5 13.66 20.17 -6.00
N ILE A 6 12.75 20.63 -6.88
CA ILE A 6 12.90 21.91 -7.60
C ILE A 6 12.88 23.10 -6.64
N SER A 7 12.16 23.01 -5.51
CA SER A 7 12.10 24.10 -4.52
C SER A 7 13.43 24.40 -3.82
N HIS A 8 14.47 23.58 -4.03
CA HIS A 8 15.81 23.88 -3.55
C HIS A 8 16.56 24.92 -4.37
N THR A 9 16.17 25.12 -5.64
CA THR A 9 16.92 25.95 -6.60
C THR A 9 16.04 26.95 -7.33
N ALA A 10 14.77 26.62 -7.58
CA ALA A 10 13.85 27.52 -8.25
C ALA A 10 13.51 28.74 -7.38
N LYS A 11 13.30 29.88 -8.04
CA LYS A 11 12.86 31.12 -7.38
C LYS A 11 11.51 30.94 -6.66
N GLN A 12 10.61 30.14 -7.24
CA GLN A 12 9.30 29.82 -6.66
C GLN A 12 8.78 28.52 -7.28
N VAL A 13 8.03 27.72 -6.51
CA VAL A 13 7.37 26.50 -6.99
C VAL A 13 5.89 26.52 -6.60
N PHE A 14 5.02 26.33 -7.60
CA PHE A 14 3.59 26.16 -7.38
C PHE A 14 3.19 24.70 -7.57
N LEU A 15 2.50 24.13 -6.60
CA LEU A 15 1.95 22.78 -6.66
C LEU A 15 0.44 22.86 -6.86
N SER A 16 -0.01 22.76 -8.11
CA SER A 16 -1.45 22.69 -8.43
C SER A 16 -2.02 21.31 -8.14
N THR A 17 -3.15 21.25 -7.44
CA THR A 17 -3.90 20.01 -7.18
C THR A 17 -5.39 20.20 -7.38
N ARG A 18 -6.04 19.21 -8.02
CA ARG A 18 -7.49 19.24 -8.27
C ARG A 18 -8.33 18.98 -7.03
N ARG A 19 -7.85 18.08 -6.17
CA ARG A 19 -8.66 17.51 -5.09
C ARG A 19 -7.89 17.38 -3.78
N GLY A 20 -6.66 17.87 -3.69
CA GLY A 20 -5.76 17.59 -2.57
C GLY A 20 -5.28 16.14 -2.55
N ALA A 21 -4.48 15.80 -1.54
CA ALA A 21 -4.07 14.43 -1.24
C ALA A 21 -3.67 14.32 0.24
N TRP A 22 -4.01 13.20 0.85
CA TRP A 22 -3.46 12.81 2.13
C TRP A 22 -1.97 12.49 1.98
N ILE A 23 -1.13 13.03 2.87
CA ILE A 23 0.32 12.83 2.86
C ILE A 23 0.72 11.89 3.98
N LEU A 24 1.58 10.93 3.66
CA LEU A 24 2.27 10.06 4.59
C LEU A 24 3.78 10.31 4.55
N ASN A 25 4.42 10.11 5.68
CA ASN A 25 5.88 10.17 5.82
C ASN A 25 6.46 8.76 5.83
N ARG A 26 7.68 8.58 5.31
CA ARG A 26 8.43 7.33 5.44
C ARG A 26 8.79 7.08 6.90
N VAL A 27 9.15 8.14 7.60
CA VAL A 27 9.46 8.12 9.04
C VAL A 27 8.16 8.10 9.83
N GLY A 28 7.81 6.92 10.34
CA GLY A 28 6.66 6.69 11.19
C GLY A 28 6.95 6.90 12.67
N LYS A 29 6.07 6.35 13.52
CA LYS A 29 6.17 6.45 14.98
C LYS A 29 7.50 5.87 15.48
N HIS A 30 8.15 6.59 16.40
CA HIS A 30 9.45 6.23 16.97
C HIS A 30 10.58 6.06 15.93
N GLY A 31 10.44 6.64 14.73
CA GLY A 31 11.45 6.57 13.67
C GLY A 31 11.43 5.28 12.85
N TYR A 32 10.47 4.38 13.08
CA TYR A 32 10.33 3.18 12.26
C TYR A 32 9.72 3.50 10.89
N PRO A 33 10.10 2.77 9.83
CA PRO A 33 9.41 2.83 8.54
C PRO A 33 7.90 2.63 8.68
N ILE A 34 7.11 3.52 8.08
CA ILE A 34 5.65 3.55 8.26
C ILE A 34 4.96 2.26 7.78
N ASP A 35 5.46 1.65 6.72
CA ASP A 35 4.95 0.41 6.15
C ASP A 35 5.07 -0.76 7.14
N LEU A 36 6.15 -0.85 7.91
CA LEU A 36 6.31 -1.86 8.95
C LEU A 36 5.30 -1.69 10.09
N LEU A 37 4.86 -0.46 10.37
CA LEU A 37 3.87 -0.17 11.40
C LEU A 37 2.45 -0.48 10.92
N LEU A 38 2.16 -0.23 9.65
CA LEU A 38 0.84 -0.44 9.05
C LEU A 38 0.58 -1.90 8.66
N SER A 39 1.63 -2.69 8.38
CA SER A 39 1.51 -4.00 7.74
C SER A 39 1.51 -5.20 8.70
N SER A 40 0.88 -5.15 9.88
CA SER A 40 0.82 -6.35 10.76
C SER A 40 -0.44 -7.19 10.54
N ARG A 41 -0.35 -8.51 10.77
CA ARG A 41 -1.50 -9.43 10.65
C ARG A 41 -2.59 -9.13 11.67
N ILE A 42 -2.18 -8.77 12.89
CA ILE A 42 -3.11 -8.31 13.93
C ILE A 42 -3.91 -7.09 13.46
N MET A 43 -3.26 -6.07 12.90
CA MET A 43 -3.96 -4.89 12.38
C MET A 43 -4.80 -5.24 11.17
N TYR A 44 -4.36 -6.17 10.32
CA TYR A 44 -5.16 -6.70 9.23
C TYR A 44 -6.47 -7.33 9.73
N TYR A 45 -6.41 -8.26 10.69
CA TYR A 45 -7.61 -8.91 11.25
C TYR A 45 -8.52 -7.92 11.99
N LEU A 46 -7.95 -7.04 12.83
CA LEU A 46 -8.71 -5.97 13.49
C LEU A 46 -9.39 -5.07 12.46
N SER A 47 -8.72 -4.76 11.35
CA SER A 47 -9.33 -4.00 10.27
C SER A 47 -10.51 -4.74 9.66
N ARG A 48 -10.52 -6.07 9.56
CA ARG A 48 -11.68 -6.79 9.01
C ARG A 48 -12.91 -6.71 9.90
N ILE A 49 -12.71 -6.51 11.21
CA ILE A 49 -13.77 -6.34 12.20
C ILE A 49 -14.23 -4.88 12.24
N CYS A 50 -13.32 -3.92 12.08
CA CYS A 50 -13.64 -2.50 12.10
C CYS A 50 -14.33 -2.02 10.81
N GLY A 51 -15.43 -1.27 10.95
CA GLY A 51 -16.10 -0.64 9.82
C GLY A 51 -15.23 0.40 9.08
N PRO A 52 -15.49 0.67 7.78
CA PRO A 52 -14.70 1.60 6.96
C PRO A 52 -14.55 3.00 7.56
N SER A 53 -15.60 3.53 8.21
CA SER A 53 -15.57 4.87 8.83
C SER A 53 -14.55 4.96 9.96
N LEU A 54 -14.47 3.94 10.81
CA LEU A 54 -13.52 3.91 11.92
C LEU A 54 -12.07 3.86 11.41
N LYS A 55 -11.81 3.08 10.36
CA LYS A 55 -10.49 3.01 9.72
C LYS A 55 -10.07 4.35 9.14
N ASN A 56 -10.98 4.99 8.39
CA ASN A 56 -10.71 6.30 7.80
C ASN A 56 -10.46 7.35 8.89
N ASN A 57 -11.29 7.41 9.94
CA ASN A 57 -11.08 8.33 11.06
C ASN A 57 -9.72 8.10 11.75
N TYR A 58 -9.35 6.84 11.98
CA TYR A 58 -8.05 6.52 12.55
C TYR A 58 -6.89 6.99 11.65
N MET A 59 -6.93 6.65 10.36
CA MET A 59 -5.90 7.04 9.40
C MET A 59 -5.78 8.56 9.24
N GLU A 60 -6.91 9.27 9.09
CA GLU A 60 -6.94 10.74 8.99
C GLU A 60 -6.40 11.40 10.25
N LYS A 61 -6.72 10.86 11.43
CA LYS A 61 -6.15 11.34 12.70
C LYS A 61 -4.64 11.11 12.75
N GLN A 62 -4.15 9.94 12.33
CA GLN A 62 -2.71 9.65 12.30
C GLN A 62 -1.96 10.58 11.32
N MET A 63 -2.52 10.86 10.15
CA MET A 63 -1.90 11.76 9.17
C MET A 63 -1.90 13.22 9.65
N ASN A 64 -3.01 13.69 10.22
CA ASN A 64 -3.11 15.06 10.75
C ASN A 64 -2.30 15.28 12.03
N GLN A 65 -1.89 14.22 12.74
CA GLN A 65 -0.99 14.37 13.90
C GLN A 65 0.37 14.94 13.52
N ARG A 66 0.82 14.77 12.27
CA ARG A 66 2.10 15.30 11.82
C ARG A 66 2.00 16.78 11.43
N PHE A 67 0.96 17.12 10.69
CA PHE A 67 0.61 18.49 10.31
C PHE A 67 -0.84 18.53 9.84
N ASP A 68 -1.50 19.67 10.01
CA ASP A 68 -2.88 19.87 9.59
C ASP A 68 -2.96 20.00 8.06
N HIS A 69 -3.58 19.01 7.41
CA HIS A 69 -3.71 19.01 5.95
C HIS A 69 -4.60 20.14 5.43
N GLU A 70 -5.54 20.63 6.23
CA GLU A 70 -6.44 21.74 5.86
C GLU A 70 -5.66 23.05 5.82
N MET A 71 -4.91 23.33 6.88
CA MET A 71 -4.04 24.51 6.98
C MET A 71 -3.01 24.55 5.84
N PHE A 72 -2.53 23.39 5.38
CA PHE A 72 -1.52 23.28 4.32
C PHE A 72 -2.13 23.24 2.90
N GLY A 73 -3.45 23.35 2.74
CA GLY A 73 -4.12 23.31 1.44
C GLY A 73 -4.08 21.93 0.75
N LEU A 74 -3.82 20.86 1.50
CA LEU A 74 -3.65 19.50 0.99
C LEU A 74 -4.84 18.58 1.28
N LYS A 75 -5.71 18.94 2.24
CA LYS A 75 -6.84 18.11 2.67
C LYS A 75 -7.77 17.80 1.50
N PRO A 76 -7.95 16.52 1.15
CA PRO A 76 -8.83 16.17 0.06
C PRO A 76 -10.29 16.10 0.45
N LYS A 77 -11.17 16.19 -0.55
CA LYS A 77 -12.63 16.01 -0.37
C LYS A 77 -13.05 14.56 -0.08
N HIS A 78 -12.15 13.59 -0.24
CA HIS A 78 -12.40 12.18 -0.02
C HIS A 78 -11.75 11.66 1.27
N ARG A 79 -12.22 10.51 1.75
CA ARG A 79 -11.68 9.84 2.94
C ARG A 79 -10.28 9.27 2.69
N ALA A 80 -9.49 9.05 3.75
CA ALA A 80 -8.09 8.62 3.63
C ALA A 80 -7.86 7.33 2.84
N LEU A 81 -8.75 6.34 2.96
CA LEU A 81 -8.61 5.03 2.31
C LEU A 81 -9.35 4.94 0.96
N SER A 82 -9.91 6.05 0.49
CA SER A 82 -10.56 6.16 -0.83
C SER A 82 -9.58 6.49 -1.97
N GLN A 83 -8.32 6.74 -1.64
CA GLN A 83 -7.22 6.91 -2.58
C GLN A 83 -5.92 6.61 -1.86
N HIS A 84 -4.92 6.08 -2.56
CA HIS A 84 -3.60 5.90 -1.96
C HIS A 84 -2.99 7.26 -1.55
N PRO A 85 -2.56 7.39 -0.29
CA PRO A 85 -1.88 8.60 0.17
C PRO A 85 -0.55 8.80 -0.57
N THR A 86 -0.13 10.05 -0.65
CA THR A 86 1.16 10.43 -1.25
C THR A 86 2.24 10.31 -0.18
N VAL A 87 3.36 9.67 -0.50
CA VAL A 87 4.47 9.53 0.46
C VAL A 87 5.52 10.61 0.19
N ASN A 88 5.67 11.57 1.11
CA ASN A 88 6.73 12.58 1.02
C ASN A 88 7.09 13.13 2.40
N ASP A 89 8.39 13.17 2.72
CA ASP A 89 8.86 13.58 4.04
C ASP A 89 9.05 15.10 4.19
N ASP A 90 9.31 15.79 3.08
CA ASP A 90 9.79 17.18 3.07
C ASP A 90 8.72 18.17 2.61
N LEU A 91 7.66 17.73 1.94
CA LEU A 91 6.63 18.59 1.37
C LEU A 91 6.04 19.57 2.41
N PRO A 92 5.67 19.15 3.63
CA PRO A 92 5.21 20.10 4.64
C PRO A 92 6.27 21.15 4.99
N ASN A 93 7.54 20.75 5.11
CA ASN A 93 8.65 21.66 5.41
C ASN A 93 8.85 22.69 4.29
N ARG A 94 8.65 22.30 3.03
CA ARG A 94 8.73 23.22 1.88
C ARG A 94 7.56 24.20 1.82
N ILE A 95 6.36 23.73 2.19
CA ILE A 95 5.16 24.56 2.23
C ILE A 95 5.27 25.61 3.33
N ILE A 96 5.62 25.23 4.56
CA ILE A 96 5.70 26.16 5.69
C ILE A 96 6.83 27.19 5.52
N ALA A 97 7.90 26.85 4.79
CA ALA A 97 8.95 27.78 4.42
C ALA A 97 8.58 28.72 3.26
N GLY A 98 7.41 28.56 2.63
CA GLY A 98 6.97 29.37 1.49
C GLY A 98 7.68 29.06 0.16
N LEU A 99 8.47 27.97 0.12
CA LEU A 99 9.20 27.53 -1.07
C LEU A 99 8.32 26.75 -2.05
N VAL A 100 7.27 26.10 -1.53
CA VAL A 100 6.22 25.46 -2.33
C VAL A 100 4.88 26.06 -1.95
N LYS A 101 4.17 26.65 -2.90
CA LYS A 101 2.82 27.18 -2.71
C LYS A 101 1.80 26.24 -3.34
N VAL A 102 0.92 25.67 -2.51
CA VAL A 102 -0.16 24.80 -3.00
C VAL A 102 -1.25 25.66 -3.63
N LYS A 103 -1.73 25.26 -4.81
CA LYS A 103 -2.75 25.96 -5.57
C LYS A 103 -3.88 25.01 -5.97
N GLY A 104 -5.06 25.58 -6.23
CA GLY A 104 -6.18 24.87 -6.86
C GLY A 104 -5.84 24.39 -8.27
N ASN A 105 -6.83 23.84 -8.97
CA ASN A 105 -6.65 23.43 -10.35
C ASN A 105 -6.41 24.66 -11.25
N VAL A 106 -5.61 24.49 -12.30
CA VAL A 106 -5.39 25.54 -13.30
C VAL A 106 -6.65 25.68 -14.15
N LYS A 107 -7.14 26.91 -14.29
CA LYS A 107 -8.25 27.29 -15.15
C LYS A 107 -7.78 27.58 -16.57
N GLU A 108 -6.74 28.40 -16.70
CA GLU A 108 -6.15 28.75 -17.99
C GLU A 108 -4.67 29.13 -17.85
N PHE A 109 -3.93 28.96 -18.93
CA PHE A 109 -2.58 29.49 -19.08
C PHE A 109 -2.63 30.67 -20.05
N THR A 110 -1.84 31.70 -19.75
CA THR A 110 -1.50 32.76 -20.71
C THR A 110 -0.09 32.50 -21.24
N GLU A 111 0.46 33.42 -22.04
CA GLU A 111 1.84 33.31 -22.53
C GLU A 111 2.87 33.18 -21.41
N THR A 112 2.62 33.76 -20.23
CA THR A 112 3.61 33.84 -19.14
C THR A 112 3.03 33.60 -17.75
N ALA A 113 1.74 33.27 -17.63
CA ALA A 113 1.05 33.14 -16.35
C ALA A 113 0.13 31.91 -16.28
N ALA A 114 -0.18 31.50 -15.06
CA ALA A 114 -1.22 30.52 -14.76
C ALA A 114 -2.32 31.18 -13.93
N VAL A 115 -3.57 31.03 -14.37
CA VAL A 115 -4.77 31.45 -13.64
C VAL A 115 -5.45 30.22 -13.06
N PHE A 116 -5.75 30.25 -11.77
CA PHE A 116 -6.34 29.13 -11.03
C PHE A 116 -7.85 29.28 -10.88
N GLU A 117 -8.54 28.18 -10.56
CA GLU A 117 -9.99 28.16 -10.38
C GLU A 117 -10.50 29.07 -9.24
N ASP A 118 -9.65 29.41 -8.28
CA ASP A 118 -9.95 30.37 -7.19
C ASP A 118 -9.83 31.85 -7.62
N GLY A 119 -9.48 32.10 -8.89
CA GLY A 119 -9.25 33.44 -9.44
C GLY A 119 -7.85 33.99 -9.16
N SER A 120 -7.00 33.28 -8.41
CA SER A 120 -5.61 33.69 -8.24
C SER A 120 -4.83 33.54 -9.54
N ARG A 121 -3.83 34.40 -9.73
CA ARG A 121 -2.94 34.42 -10.89
C ARG A 121 -1.50 34.45 -10.42
N GLU A 122 -0.65 33.66 -11.07
CA GLU A 122 0.80 33.67 -10.85
C GLU A 122 1.49 33.92 -12.18
N ASP A 123 2.21 35.03 -12.26
CA ASP A 123 2.97 35.47 -13.44
C ASP A 123 4.42 34.97 -13.41
N GLY A 124 5.09 35.00 -14.57
CA GLY A 124 6.48 34.59 -14.70
C GLY A 124 6.65 33.08 -14.55
N ILE A 125 5.74 32.30 -15.12
CA ILE A 125 5.83 30.83 -15.12
C ILE A 125 6.76 30.39 -16.25
N ASP A 126 7.96 29.96 -15.89
CA ASP A 126 8.98 29.53 -16.87
C ASP A 126 8.76 28.09 -17.37
N VAL A 127 8.28 27.19 -16.49
CA VAL A 127 8.16 25.76 -16.77
C VAL A 127 6.90 25.18 -16.15
N VAL A 128 6.16 24.38 -16.92
CA VAL A 128 5.00 23.60 -16.45
C VAL A 128 5.32 22.11 -16.53
N ILE A 129 5.21 21.41 -15.40
CA ILE A 129 5.47 19.96 -15.33
C ILE A 129 4.17 19.22 -15.05
N PHE A 130 3.73 18.39 -16.00
CA PHE A 130 2.55 17.55 -15.86
C PHE A 130 2.86 16.23 -15.14
N ALA A 131 2.78 16.24 -13.80
CA ALA A 131 2.88 15.04 -12.97
C ALA A 131 1.53 14.29 -12.87
N THR A 132 0.86 14.06 -14.01
CA THR A 132 -0.54 13.60 -14.10
C THR A 132 -0.71 12.07 -14.11
N GLY A 133 0.38 11.32 -14.03
CA GLY A 133 0.37 9.85 -14.01
C GLY A 133 0.51 9.23 -15.40
N TYR A 134 0.20 7.93 -15.49
CA TYR A 134 0.36 7.13 -16.71
C TYR A 134 -0.89 6.29 -16.99
N SER A 135 -1.14 6.01 -18.27
CA SER A 135 -2.04 4.95 -18.72
C SER A 135 -1.25 3.67 -19.00
N PHE A 136 -1.94 2.55 -19.23
CA PHE A 136 -1.33 1.31 -19.68
C PHE A 136 -2.06 0.73 -20.90
N ALA A 137 -1.32 0.04 -21.76
CA ALA A 137 -1.81 -0.67 -22.93
C ALA A 137 -0.92 -1.87 -23.22
N PHE A 138 -1.43 -2.84 -23.98
CA PHE A 138 -0.69 -4.01 -24.45
C PHE A 138 -0.76 -4.11 -25.98
N PRO A 139 -0.07 -3.24 -26.74
CA PRO A 139 -0.19 -3.22 -28.20
C PRO A 139 0.16 -4.55 -28.88
N PHE A 140 1.06 -5.31 -28.27
CA PHE A 140 1.50 -6.63 -28.75
C PHE A 140 0.53 -7.78 -28.43
N LEU A 141 -0.57 -7.54 -27.70
CA LEU A 141 -1.57 -8.56 -27.35
C LEU A 141 -2.89 -8.42 -28.13
N GLU A 142 -2.96 -7.48 -29.07
CA GLU A 142 -4.13 -7.21 -29.92
C GLU A 142 -5.44 -7.26 -29.10
N ASP A 143 -6.43 -8.05 -29.53
CA ASP A 143 -7.73 -8.18 -28.87
C ASP A 143 -7.76 -9.21 -27.71
N SER A 144 -6.66 -9.92 -27.46
CA SER A 144 -6.61 -10.95 -26.40
C SER A 144 -6.73 -10.34 -25.00
N VAL A 145 -6.19 -9.14 -24.80
CA VAL A 145 -6.25 -8.40 -23.52
C VAL A 145 -6.63 -6.95 -23.80
N LYS A 146 -7.94 -6.69 -23.87
CA LYS A 146 -8.47 -5.35 -24.15
C LYS A 146 -8.40 -4.44 -22.93
N VAL A 147 -7.76 -3.29 -23.08
CA VAL A 147 -7.78 -2.19 -22.11
C VAL A 147 -8.75 -1.11 -22.57
N VAL A 148 -9.77 -0.82 -21.76
CA VAL A 148 -10.79 0.21 -22.06
C VAL A 148 -10.81 1.22 -20.92
N LYS A 149 -10.57 2.50 -21.22
CA LYS A 149 -10.54 3.59 -20.22
C LYS A 149 -9.65 3.25 -19.01
N ASN A 150 -8.45 2.73 -19.28
CA ASN A 150 -7.48 2.28 -18.27
C ASN A 150 -7.98 1.11 -17.39
N LYS A 151 -9.01 0.37 -17.81
CA LYS A 151 -9.55 -0.82 -17.13
C LYS A 151 -9.28 -2.07 -17.96
N VAL A 152 -8.96 -3.17 -17.29
CA VAL A 152 -8.75 -4.49 -17.90
C VAL A 152 -9.50 -5.55 -17.10
N SER A 153 -9.93 -6.64 -17.75
CA SER A 153 -10.57 -7.79 -17.10
C SER A 153 -9.54 -8.89 -16.91
N LEU A 154 -9.02 -9.04 -15.69
CA LEU A 154 -8.05 -10.07 -15.35
C LEU A 154 -8.47 -10.76 -14.05
N TYR A 155 -8.60 -12.08 -14.07
CA TYR A 155 -8.84 -12.89 -12.88
C TYR A 155 -7.66 -12.74 -11.92
N LYS A 156 -7.96 -12.31 -10.68
CA LYS A 156 -6.96 -11.93 -9.66
C LYS A 156 -5.87 -10.97 -10.16
N LYS A 157 -6.17 -10.16 -11.19
CA LYS A 157 -5.22 -9.28 -11.89
C LYS A 157 -4.04 -10.01 -12.54
N VAL A 158 -4.21 -11.28 -12.91
CA VAL A 158 -3.18 -12.10 -13.55
C VAL A 158 -3.65 -12.67 -14.88
N PHE A 159 -4.76 -13.43 -14.87
CA PHE A 159 -5.16 -14.22 -16.04
C PHE A 159 -6.29 -13.58 -16.83
N PRO A 160 -6.19 -13.45 -18.16
CA PRO A 160 -7.33 -13.08 -18.99
C PRO A 160 -8.36 -14.22 -19.00
N PRO A 161 -9.64 -13.96 -18.66
CA PRO A 161 -10.64 -15.00 -18.50
C PRO A 161 -11.14 -15.58 -19.83
N ASN A 162 -10.92 -14.88 -20.95
CA ASN A 162 -11.50 -15.22 -22.26
C ASN A 162 -10.60 -16.14 -23.10
N LEU A 163 -9.45 -16.57 -22.59
CA LEU A 163 -8.57 -17.49 -23.31
C LEU A 163 -9.05 -18.93 -23.12
N GLU A 164 -9.12 -19.68 -24.22
CA GLU A 164 -9.49 -21.11 -24.21
C GLU A 164 -8.53 -21.93 -23.33
N LYS A 165 -7.24 -21.58 -23.34
CA LYS A 165 -6.22 -22.21 -22.51
C LYS A 165 -5.50 -21.16 -21.65
N PRO A 166 -5.28 -21.41 -20.34
CA PRO A 166 -4.64 -20.46 -19.44
C PRO A 166 -3.12 -20.42 -19.66
N THR A 167 -2.69 -19.88 -20.80
CA THR A 167 -1.30 -19.88 -21.28
C THR A 167 -0.67 -18.48 -21.31
N LEU A 168 -1.42 -17.46 -20.89
CA LEU A 168 -0.96 -16.08 -20.76
C LEU A 168 -1.27 -15.55 -19.36
N ALA A 169 -0.29 -14.90 -18.76
CA ALA A 169 -0.41 -14.25 -17.45
C ALA A 169 0.23 -12.86 -17.50
N ILE A 170 -0.47 -11.88 -16.95
CA ILE A 170 0.03 -10.53 -16.76
C ILE A 170 0.53 -10.41 -15.32
N ILE A 171 1.82 -10.08 -15.15
CA ILE A 171 2.46 -10.00 -13.83
C ILE A 171 2.68 -8.53 -13.46
N GLY A 172 2.36 -8.18 -12.23
CA GLY A 172 2.59 -6.84 -11.69
C GLY A 172 1.59 -5.78 -12.15
N LEU A 173 0.49 -6.13 -12.82
CA LEU A 173 -0.55 -5.17 -13.17
C LEU A 173 -1.50 -4.92 -11.99
N ILE A 174 -0.95 -4.34 -10.92
CA ILE A 174 -1.64 -4.01 -9.69
C ILE A 174 -0.98 -2.79 -9.06
N GLN A 175 -1.79 -1.89 -8.50
CA GLN A 175 -1.31 -0.81 -7.66
C GLN A 175 -1.69 -1.10 -6.21
N PRO A 176 -0.77 -1.65 -5.39
CA PRO A 176 -1.04 -1.92 -3.99
C PRO A 176 -0.71 -0.72 -3.08
N LEU A 177 -1.35 -0.64 -1.90
CA LEU A 177 -0.80 0.11 -0.77
C LEU A 177 0.29 -0.74 -0.09
N GLY A 178 1.45 -0.83 -0.74
CA GLY A 178 2.56 -1.69 -0.35
C GLY A 178 3.53 -1.92 -1.51
N ALA A 179 4.45 -2.87 -1.35
CA ALA A 179 5.42 -3.19 -2.38
C ALA A 179 4.80 -4.07 -3.49
N ILE A 180 5.08 -3.74 -4.76
CA ILE A 180 4.65 -4.51 -5.93
C ILE A 180 5.49 -5.77 -6.16
N MET A 181 6.77 -5.74 -5.80
CA MET A 181 7.72 -6.82 -6.08
C MET A 181 7.31 -8.15 -5.41
N PRO A 182 6.89 -8.17 -4.12
CA PRO A 182 6.40 -9.38 -3.48
C PRO A 182 5.13 -9.95 -4.13
N ILE A 183 4.21 -9.08 -4.55
CA ILE A 183 2.98 -9.51 -5.22
C ILE A 183 3.34 -10.14 -6.57
N SER A 184 4.19 -9.48 -7.35
CA SER A 184 4.64 -9.95 -8.67
C SER A 184 5.36 -11.30 -8.56
N GLU A 185 6.16 -11.50 -7.50
CA GLU A 185 6.82 -12.77 -7.23
C GLU A 185 5.81 -13.90 -6.95
N LEU A 186 4.80 -13.65 -6.12
CA LEU A 186 3.75 -14.63 -5.85
C LEU A 186 2.88 -14.90 -7.07
N GLN A 187 2.53 -13.85 -7.84
CA GLN A 187 1.84 -13.99 -9.11
C GLN A 187 2.63 -14.88 -10.07
N GLY A 188 3.95 -14.70 -10.17
CA GLY A 188 4.82 -15.55 -10.99
C GLY A 188 4.84 -17.01 -10.54
N ARG A 189 4.91 -17.26 -9.22
CA ARG A 189 4.82 -18.62 -8.66
C ARG A 189 3.48 -19.28 -8.97
N TRP A 190 2.38 -18.55 -8.87
CA TRP A 190 1.07 -19.06 -9.23
C TRP A 190 0.95 -19.33 -10.74
N ALA A 191 1.39 -18.36 -11.57
CA ALA A 191 1.33 -18.47 -13.01
C ALA A 191 2.07 -19.70 -13.55
N THR A 192 3.28 -19.94 -13.06
CA THR A 192 4.08 -21.12 -13.45
C THR A 192 3.43 -22.45 -13.02
N GLN A 193 2.74 -22.51 -11.87
CA GLN A 193 1.99 -23.70 -11.47
C GLN A 193 0.79 -23.96 -12.38
N VAL A 194 0.11 -22.91 -12.83
CA VAL A 194 -1.01 -23.01 -13.80
C VAL A 194 -0.48 -23.47 -15.16
N PHE A 195 0.59 -22.86 -15.68
CA PHE A 195 1.19 -23.24 -16.96
C PHE A 195 1.71 -24.69 -16.95
N LYS A 196 2.21 -25.17 -15.81
CA LYS A 196 2.62 -26.57 -15.64
C LYS A 196 1.43 -27.54 -15.46
N GLY A 197 0.20 -27.04 -15.31
CA GLY A 197 -1.00 -27.85 -15.06
C GLY A 197 -1.13 -28.35 -13.62
N LEU A 198 -0.30 -27.87 -12.68
CA LEU A 198 -0.37 -28.23 -11.25
C LEU A 198 -1.56 -27.56 -10.54
N LYS A 199 -2.01 -26.42 -11.06
CA LYS A 199 -3.18 -25.68 -10.58
C LYS A 199 -4.10 -25.40 -11.76
N LYS A 200 -5.40 -25.56 -11.55
CA LYS A 200 -6.42 -25.22 -12.55
C LYS A 200 -7.06 -23.89 -12.18
N LEU A 201 -7.36 -23.08 -13.19
CA LEU A 201 -8.22 -21.91 -13.02
C LEU A 201 -9.68 -22.37 -12.92
N PRO A 202 -10.56 -21.60 -12.25
CA PRO A 202 -11.98 -21.85 -12.28
C PRO A 202 -12.56 -21.57 -13.68
N SER A 203 -13.84 -21.87 -13.87
CA SER A 203 -14.53 -21.61 -15.14
C SER A 203 -14.52 -20.12 -15.50
N GLN A 204 -14.70 -19.81 -16.78
CA GLN A 204 -14.76 -18.42 -17.25
C GLN A 204 -15.87 -17.61 -16.54
N SER A 205 -17.04 -18.21 -16.31
CA SER A 205 -18.16 -17.56 -15.62
C SER A 205 -17.81 -17.21 -14.17
N GLU A 206 -17.17 -18.12 -13.44
CA GLU A 206 -16.68 -17.88 -12.08
C GLU A 206 -15.62 -16.77 -12.05
N MET A 207 -14.64 -16.83 -12.96
CA MET A 207 -13.62 -15.78 -13.08
C MET A 207 -14.25 -14.40 -13.33
N MET A 208 -15.23 -14.33 -14.24
CA MET A 208 -15.93 -13.08 -14.57
C MET A 208 -16.79 -12.57 -13.41
N ALA A 209 -17.48 -13.46 -12.69
CA ALA A 209 -18.25 -13.10 -11.50
C ALA A 209 -17.35 -12.48 -10.42
N GLU A 210 -16.18 -13.07 -10.17
CA GLU A 210 -15.21 -12.52 -9.23
C GLU A 210 -14.62 -11.19 -9.69
N ILE A 211 -14.31 -11.04 -10.99
CA ILE A 211 -13.83 -9.77 -11.57
C ILE A 211 -14.87 -8.66 -11.36
N ASN A 212 -16.16 -8.95 -11.61
CA ASN A 212 -17.23 -7.98 -11.45
C ASN A 212 -17.43 -7.61 -9.99
N LYS A 213 -17.44 -8.59 -9.08
CA LYS A 213 -17.49 -8.34 -7.63
C LYS A 213 -16.34 -7.45 -7.16
N ALA A 214 -15.11 -7.77 -7.56
CA ALA A 214 -13.94 -6.96 -7.19
C ALA A 214 -14.02 -5.52 -7.75
N ARG A 215 -14.58 -5.34 -8.95
CA ARG A 215 -14.82 -4.01 -9.53
C ARG A 215 -15.86 -3.22 -8.75
N GLU A 216 -16.95 -3.84 -8.33
CA GLU A 216 -17.97 -3.20 -7.52
C GLU A 216 -17.43 -2.78 -6.15
N GLU A 217 -16.67 -3.66 -5.49
CA GLU A 217 -16.02 -3.36 -4.21
C GLU A 217 -15.01 -2.21 -4.34
N MET A 218 -14.21 -2.20 -5.40
CA MET A 218 -13.28 -1.11 -5.70
C MET A 218 -14.03 0.20 -5.96
N ALA A 219 -15.11 0.18 -6.74
CA ALA A 219 -15.92 1.36 -7.05
C ALA A 219 -16.62 1.95 -5.81
N LYS A 220 -17.02 1.10 -4.84
CA LYS A 220 -17.59 1.55 -3.56
C LYS A 220 -16.57 2.26 -2.67
N ARG A 221 -15.29 1.89 -2.76
CA ARG A 221 -14.24 2.38 -1.87
C ARG A 221 -13.45 3.56 -2.46
N TYR A 222 -13.00 3.42 -3.70
CA TYR A 222 -12.07 4.34 -4.34
C TYR A 222 -12.77 5.44 -5.13
N VAL A 223 -12.16 6.62 -5.14
CA VAL A 223 -12.65 7.74 -5.95
C VAL A 223 -12.62 7.38 -7.42
N ASP A 224 -13.73 7.59 -8.14
CA ASP A 224 -13.79 7.32 -9.58
C ASP A 224 -12.80 8.21 -10.35
N SER A 225 -11.81 7.56 -10.94
CA SER A 225 -10.70 8.16 -11.67
C SER A 225 -9.98 7.08 -12.47
N GLN A 226 -9.43 7.45 -13.62
CA GLN A 226 -8.58 6.55 -14.42
C GLN A 226 -7.32 6.11 -13.66
N ARG A 227 -6.89 6.85 -12.63
CA ARG A 227 -5.78 6.47 -11.74
C ARG A 227 -6.13 5.30 -10.82
N HIS A 228 -7.41 5.03 -10.56
CA HIS A 228 -7.86 4.08 -9.53
C HIS A 228 -8.46 2.79 -10.09
N THR A 229 -7.94 2.30 -11.22
CA THR A 229 -8.51 1.15 -11.94
C THR A 229 -7.89 -0.20 -11.60
N ILE A 230 -6.71 -0.23 -10.98
CA ILE A 230 -5.96 -1.45 -10.65
C ILE A 230 -5.58 -1.54 -9.16
N GLN A 231 -6.30 -0.81 -8.29
CA GLN A 231 -6.02 -0.69 -6.85
C GLN A 231 -6.18 -2.00 -6.11
N GLY A 232 -5.31 -2.32 -5.15
CA GLY A 232 -5.42 -3.49 -4.29
C GLY A 232 -4.85 -3.26 -2.89
N ASP A 233 -5.36 -3.98 -1.91
CA ASP A 233 -4.75 -4.00 -0.59
C ASP A 233 -3.63 -5.04 -0.56
N TYR A 234 -2.45 -4.65 -0.04
CA TYR A 234 -1.25 -5.49 -0.09
C TYR A 234 -1.46 -6.84 0.62
N ILE A 235 -1.92 -6.82 1.87
CA ILE A 235 -2.08 -8.06 2.66
C ILE A 235 -3.16 -8.95 2.05
N ASP A 236 -4.33 -8.41 1.69
CA ASP A 236 -5.40 -9.19 1.05
C ASP A 236 -4.91 -9.90 -0.22
N THR A 237 -4.23 -9.16 -1.10
CA THR A 237 -3.70 -9.71 -2.34
C THR A 237 -2.65 -10.80 -2.07
N MET A 238 -1.74 -10.56 -1.13
CA MET A 238 -0.68 -11.53 -0.80
C MET A 238 -1.27 -12.80 -0.18
N GLU A 239 -2.24 -12.70 0.73
CA GLU A 239 -2.90 -13.84 1.36
C GLU A 239 -3.70 -14.66 0.34
N GLU A 240 -4.46 -13.99 -0.53
CA GLU A 240 -5.28 -14.63 -1.56
C GLU A 240 -4.43 -15.43 -2.56
N ILE A 241 -3.36 -14.82 -3.09
CA ILE A 241 -2.45 -15.53 -4.01
C ILE A 241 -1.68 -16.62 -3.26
N ALA A 242 -1.29 -16.39 -2.00
CA ALA A 242 -0.62 -17.41 -1.20
C ALA A 242 -1.50 -18.64 -0.94
N ASP A 243 -2.82 -18.47 -0.80
CA ASP A 243 -3.77 -19.59 -0.73
C ASP A 243 -3.80 -20.38 -2.04
N LEU A 244 -3.88 -19.69 -3.20
CA LEU A 244 -3.87 -20.33 -4.52
C LEU A 244 -2.58 -21.14 -4.76
N VAL A 245 -1.43 -20.59 -4.34
CA VAL A 245 -0.11 -21.23 -4.44
C VAL A 245 0.08 -22.34 -3.38
N GLY A 246 -0.63 -22.27 -2.26
CA GLY A 246 -0.49 -23.20 -1.12
C GLY A 246 0.68 -22.89 -0.19
N VAL A 247 1.00 -21.60 0.00
CA VAL A 247 2.12 -21.12 0.84
C VAL A 247 1.71 -20.10 1.90
N ARG A 248 0.41 -19.88 2.08
CA ARG A 248 -0.10 -19.03 3.16
C ARG A 248 0.39 -19.60 4.51
N PRO A 249 1.02 -18.79 5.39
CA PRO A 249 1.46 -19.26 6.70
C PRO A 249 0.29 -19.72 7.56
N ASN A 250 0.38 -20.92 8.12
CA ASN A 250 -0.62 -21.41 9.08
C ASN A 250 -0.13 -21.13 10.50
N ILE A 251 -0.77 -20.18 11.18
CA ILE A 251 -0.31 -19.69 12.48
C ILE A 251 -0.69 -20.66 13.61
N LEU A 252 -1.83 -21.35 13.52
CA LEU A 252 -2.34 -22.18 14.63
C LEU A 252 -1.38 -23.30 15.04
N PRO A 253 -0.85 -24.14 14.12
CA PRO A 253 0.15 -25.15 14.48
C PRO A 253 1.46 -24.54 15.00
N LEU A 254 1.82 -23.34 14.54
CA LEU A 254 3.02 -22.63 14.99
C LEU A 254 2.91 -22.16 16.44
N VAL A 255 1.71 -21.91 16.96
CA VAL A 255 1.53 -21.58 18.38
C VAL A 255 2.08 -22.68 19.28
N PHE A 256 1.89 -23.95 18.89
CA PHE A 256 2.35 -25.10 19.66
C PHE A 256 3.78 -25.54 19.33
N THR A 257 4.21 -25.38 18.07
CA THR A 257 5.52 -25.89 17.60
C THR A 257 6.64 -24.84 17.65
N ASP A 258 6.32 -23.55 17.48
CA ASP A 258 7.28 -22.43 17.49
C ASP A 258 6.58 -21.12 17.91
N PRO A 259 6.21 -20.99 19.20
CA PRO A 259 5.40 -19.87 19.69
C PRO A 259 6.06 -18.50 19.44
N ARG A 260 7.40 -18.45 19.44
CA ARG A 260 8.15 -17.21 19.15
C ARG A 260 7.93 -16.75 17.71
N LEU A 261 7.95 -17.69 16.75
CA LEU A 261 7.65 -17.38 15.36
C LEU A 261 6.17 -17.04 15.18
N ALA A 262 5.25 -17.78 15.80
CA ALA A 262 3.82 -17.50 15.74
C ALA A 262 3.48 -16.08 16.20
N LEU A 263 4.02 -15.67 17.36
CA LEU A 263 3.86 -14.32 17.89
C LEU A 263 4.41 -13.27 16.93
N ARG A 264 5.57 -13.55 16.31
CA ARG A 264 6.20 -12.63 15.34
C ARG A 264 5.41 -12.51 14.04
N LEU A 265 4.80 -13.60 13.56
CA LEU A 265 3.92 -13.58 12.39
C LEU A 265 2.65 -12.77 12.67
N LEU A 266 2.09 -12.89 13.87
CA LEU A 266 0.84 -12.23 14.25
C LEU A 266 1.03 -10.73 14.52
N LEU A 267 1.99 -10.37 15.38
CA LEU A 267 2.19 -8.99 15.86
C LEU A 267 3.22 -8.20 15.06
N GLY A 268 4.15 -8.90 14.39
CA GLY A 268 5.20 -8.27 13.61
C GLY A 268 4.72 -7.79 12.23
N PRO A 269 5.61 -7.13 11.48
CA PRO A 269 5.33 -6.72 10.11
C PRO A 269 5.16 -7.94 9.19
N CYS A 270 4.21 -7.85 8.27
CA CYS A 270 3.88 -8.85 7.26
C CYS A 270 4.90 -8.81 6.13
N THR A 271 6.13 -9.21 6.43
CA THR A 271 7.22 -9.24 5.48
C THR A 271 6.98 -10.31 4.41
N PRO A 272 7.38 -10.10 3.14
CA PRO A 272 7.26 -11.08 2.05
C PRO A 272 7.82 -12.47 2.36
N VAL A 273 8.86 -12.52 3.20
CA VAL A 273 9.55 -13.75 3.60
C VAL A 273 8.61 -14.77 4.23
N GLN A 274 7.51 -14.31 4.84
CA GLN A 274 6.49 -15.19 5.42
C GLN A 274 5.91 -16.16 4.38
N TYR A 275 5.75 -15.74 3.12
CA TYR A 275 5.19 -16.56 2.05
C TYR A 275 6.18 -17.56 1.43
N ARG A 276 7.37 -17.68 2.04
CA ARG A 276 8.37 -18.74 1.80
C ARG A 276 8.69 -19.52 3.07
N LEU A 277 7.88 -19.39 4.11
CA LEU A 277 8.06 -20.13 5.37
C LEU A 277 7.67 -21.61 5.24
N GLN A 278 6.63 -21.89 4.45
CA GLN A 278 6.06 -23.22 4.24
C GLN A 278 5.58 -23.41 2.80
N GLY A 279 5.24 -24.66 2.46
CA GLY A 279 4.74 -25.03 1.13
C GLY A 279 5.81 -25.05 0.03
N PRO A 280 5.40 -25.19 -1.25
CA PRO A 280 6.32 -25.28 -2.39
C PRO A 280 7.21 -24.05 -2.51
N GLY A 281 8.53 -24.26 -2.63
CA GLY A 281 9.51 -23.16 -2.69
C GLY A 281 9.84 -22.53 -1.32
N LYS A 282 9.58 -23.26 -0.22
CA LYS A 282 10.04 -22.92 1.13
C LYS A 282 11.53 -22.59 1.14
N TRP A 283 11.89 -21.54 1.88
CA TRP A 283 13.28 -21.12 2.05
C TRP A 283 13.74 -21.38 3.49
N ALA A 284 14.86 -22.10 3.64
CA ALA A 284 15.39 -22.48 4.95
C ALA A 284 15.73 -21.25 5.84
N GLY A 285 16.13 -20.13 5.23
CA GLY A 285 16.43 -18.89 5.94
C GLY A 285 15.22 -18.08 6.39
N ALA A 286 13.99 -18.47 6.02
CA ALA A 286 12.78 -17.66 6.22
C ALA A 286 12.54 -17.36 7.70
N ARG A 287 12.59 -18.38 8.56
CA ARG A 287 12.40 -18.25 10.01
C ARG A 287 13.36 -17.24 10.62
N LYS A 288 14.68 -17.46 10.42
CA LYS A 288 15.72 -16.58 10.96
C LYS A 288 15.51 -15.15 10.49
N THR A 289 15.16 -14.97 9.22
CA THR A 289 14.96 -13.67 8.60
C THR A 289 13.77 -12.93 9.21
N ILE A 290 12.63 -13.61 9.42
CA ILE A 290 11.43 -13.03 10.06
C ILE A 290 11.73 -12.58 11.49
N LEU A 291 12.44 -13.41 12.26
CA LEU A 291 12.77 -13.13 13.65
C LEU A 291 13.76 -11.97 13.80
N THR A 292 14.66 -11.77 12.83
CA THR A 292 15.70 -10.72 12.86
C THR A 292 15.34 -9.48 12.03
N THR A 293 14.07 -9.33 11.64
CA THR A 293 13.62 -8.16 10.84
C THR A 293 13.91 -6.83 11.52
N GLU A 294 13.62 -6.71 12.81
CA GLU A 294 13.86 -5.46 13.55
C GLU A 294 15.34 -5.13 13.64
N ASP A 295 16.21 -6.13 13.85
CA ASP A 295 17.64 -5.93 13.91
C ASP A 295 18.17 -5.36 12.59
N ARG A 296 17.69 -5.88 11.45
CA ARG A 296 18.08 -5.38 10.12
C ARG A 296 17.57 -3.98 9.82
N VAL A 297 16.39 -3.62 10.35
CA VAL A 297 15.84 -2.27 10.20
C VAL A 297 16.64 -1.27 11.04
N ARG A 298 17.02 -1.67 12.26
CA ARG A 298 17.73 -0.79 13.20
C ARG A 298 19.21 -0.63 12.89
N LYS A 299 19.88 -1.71 12.46
CA LYS A 299 21.33 -1.76 12.24
C LYS A 299 21.87 -0.59 11.40
N PRO A 300 21.30 -0.23 10.22
CA PRO A 300 21.81 0.88 9.43
C PRO A 300 21.55 2.26 10.05
N LEU A 301 20.60 2.37 10.99
CA LEU A 301 20.25 3.64 11.64
C LEU A 301 21.09 3.91 12.90
N MET A 302 21.68 2.87 13.48
CA MET A 302 22.45 2.94 14.74
C MET A 302 23.97 3.07 14.46
N THR A 303 24.37 4.05 13.64
CA THR A 303 25.77 4.29 13.26
C THR A 303 26.63 4.89 14.38
N ARG A 304 26.00 5.50 15.39
CA ARG A 304 26.64 5.98 16.62
C ARG A 304 26.11 5.20 17.81
N VAL A 305 27.01 4.64 18.61
CA VAL A 305 26.66 3.98 19.88
C VAL A 305 26.35 5.03 20.94
N VAL A 306 25.25 4.83 21.67
CA VAL A 306 24.81 5.68 22.78
C VAL A 306 24.57 4.79 23.98
N GLU A 307 25.07 5.19 25.15
CA GLU A 307 24.81 4.49 26.41
C GLU A 307 23.32 4.55 26.74
N ARG A 308 22.74 3.41 27.16
CA ARG A 308 21.31 3.31 27.50
C ARG A 308 21.14 3.31 29.00
N ASP A 309 20.45 4.31 29.53
CA ASP A 309 19.89 4.25 30.87
C ASP A 309 18.75 3.22 30.93
N SER A 310 18.87 2.24 31.82
CA SER A 310 18.06 1.02 31.86
C SER A 310 16.71 1.16 32.59
N SER A 311 16.13 2.35 32.71
CA SER A 311 15.03 2.62 33.66
C SER A 311 13.59 2.42 33.13
N GLY A 312 13.38 2.10 31.84
CA GLY A 312 12.03 2.13 31.24
C GLY A 312 11.32 0.80 30.91
N GLY A 313 11.96 -0.36 31.10
CA GLY A 313 11.54 -1.63 30.46
C GLY A 313 10.31 -2.35 31.03
N SER A 314 9.88 -2.02 32.25
CA SER A 314 8.90 -2.84 32.99
C SER A 314 7.43 -2.62 32.55
N LEU A 315 7.04 -1.37 32.29
CA LEU A 315 5.62 -1.01 32.07
C LEU A 315 5.07 -1.38 30.68
N VAL A 316 5.93 -1.42 29.65
CA VAL A 316 5.51 -1.72 28.27
C VAL A 316 5.21 -3.21 28.09
N THR A 317 6.02 -4.07 28.71
CA THR A 317 5.89 -5.53 28.61
C THR A 317 4.56 -6.02 29.20
N VAL A 318 4.14 -5.44 30.33
CA VAL A 318 2.86 -5.77 30.99
C VAL A 318 1.66 -5.37 30.12
N ARG A 319 1.68 -4.18 29.49
CA ARG A 319 0.58 -3.72 28.63
C ARG A 319 0.45 -4.55 27.35
N VAL A 320 1.57 -4.96 26.75
CA VAL A 320 1.57 -5.85 25.57
C VAL A 320 1.03 -7.23 25.92
N LEU A 321 1.39 -7.76 27.09
CA LEU A 321 0.89 -9.05 27.57
C LEU A 321 -0.64 -9.01 27.80
N MET A 322 -1.15 -7.95 28.43
CA MET A 322 -2.59 -7.76 28.67
C MET A 322 -3.39 -7.67 27.36
N LEU A 323 -2.89 -6.95 26.36
CA LEU A 323 -3.54 -6.84 25.05
C LEU A 323 -3.49 -8.16 24.27
N ALA A 324 -2.40 -8.91 24.38
CA ALA A 324 -2.28 -10.23 23.75
C ALA A 324 -3.27 -11.24 24.36
N VAL A 325 -3.44 -11.23 25.69
CA VAL A 325 -4.42 -12.09 26.39
C VAL A 325 -5.85 -11.72 26.00
N ALA A 326 -6.19 -10.44 25.98
CA ALA A 326 -7.53 -9.98 25.57
C ALA A 326 -7.83 -10.36 24.11
N PHE A 327 -6.85 -10.24 23.22
CA PHE A 327 -7.02 -10.62 21.81
C PHE A 327 -7.17 -12.14 21.62
N PHE A 328 -6.42 -12.95 22.37
CA PHE A 328 -6.55 -14.41 22.34
C PHE A 328 -7.93 -14.87 22.85
N ALA A 329 -8.46 -14.22 23.90
CA ALA A 329 -9.80 -14.50 24.40
C ALA A 329 -10.89 -14.19 23.36
N VAL A 330 -10.73 -13.12 22.58
CA VAL A 330 -11.68 -12.77 21.51
C VAL A 330 -11.59 -13.76 20.34
N ILE A 331 -10.39 -14.23 19.97
CA ILE A 331 -10.24 -15.26 18.94
C ILE A 331 -10.89 -16.57 19.35
N LEU A 332 -10.67 -17.02 20.60
CA LEU A 332 -11.26 -18.26 21.14
C LEU A 332 -12.78 -18.19 21.31
N ALA A 333 -13.36 -16.99 21.38
CA ALA A 333 -14.80 -16.80 21.46
C ALA A 333 -15.49 -16.77 20.08
N TYR A 334 -14.73 -16.63 18.99
CA TYR A 334 -15.27 -16.45 17.63
C TYR A 334 -14.91 -17.59 16.66
N PHE A 335 -14.00 -18.49 17.05
CA PHE A 335 -13.60 -19.71 16.34
C PHE A 335 -13.72 -20.90 17.28
#